data_AF-A0A9X4EUD0-F1
#
_entry.id   AF-A0A9X4EUD0-F1
#
_cell.length_a   1.000
_cell.length_b   1.000
_cell.length_c   1.000
_cell.angle_alpha   90.00
_cell.angle_beta   90.00
_cell.angle_gamma   90.00
#
_symmetry.space_group_name_H-M   'P 1'
#
loop_
_entity.id
_entity.type
_entity.pdbx_description
1 polymer ?
#
loop_
_entity_poly.entity_id
_entity_poly.type
_entity_poly.pdbx_seq_one_letter_code
_entity_poly.pdbx_strand_id
1 'polypeptide(L)'
;MIFFKIILPSIICTLIIVTTQISIEYYPISFGLVLGLINWKNYKFNPYLGLFFTIIISFVCFLLAYISFPLLSTILKPLLGEDLSSFISIEIAAFVIGPLLVFFSYSYIFNYPKKSIITRNIILGVIIILVFVSTLFFILPDSKITTLLKDIKLRHYTIWQIVMALGIQLIIYQKEIFFRLKSL
;
A
#
# COMPACT_ATOMS: atom_id res chain seq x y z
N MET A 1 -10.96 21.24 2.99
CA MET A 1 -10.13 20.32 3.83
C MET A 1 -10.21 18.83 3.39
N ILE A 2 -10.54 18.50 2.14
CA ILE A 2 -10.50 17.10 1.66
C ILE A 2 -9.08 16.62 1.36
N PHE A 3 -8.25 17.48 0.73
CA PHE A 3 -6.85 17.21 0.44
C PHE A 3 -6.07 16.79 1.69
N PHE A 4 -6.34 17.43 2.83
CA PHE A 4 -5.73 17.07 4.10
C PHE A 4 -6.09 15.64 4.53
N LYS A 5 -7.36 15.21 4.41
CA LYS A 5 -7.79 13.84 4.72
C LYS A 5 -7.11 12.80 3.83
N ILE A 6 -6.80 13.17 2.58
CA ILE A 6 -6.15 12.29 1.61
C ILE A 6 -4.66 12.12 1.90
N ILE A 7 -3.95 13.21 2.18
CA ILE A 7 -2.48 13.19 2.32
C ILE A 7 -2.04 12.83 3.75
N LEU A 8 -2.83 13.19 4.76
CA LEU A 8 -2.47 13.02 6.17
C LEU A 8 -2.06 11.58 6.56
N PRO A 9 -2.78 10.51 6.15
CA PRO A 9 -2.36 9.15 6.50
C PRO A 9 -0.97 8.81 5.99
N SER A 10 -0.65 9.21 4.75
CA SER A 10 0.66 8.96 4.16
C SER A 10 1.77 9.70 4.91
N ILE A 11 1.51 10.94 5.33
CA ILE A 11 2.44 11.72 6.18
C ILE A 11 2.65 11.01 7.51
N ILE A 12 1.58 10.60 8.20
CA ILE A 12 1.67 9.96 9.52
C ILE A 12 2.41 8.62 9.42
N CYS A 13 2.09 7.77 8.44
CA CYS A 13 2.80 6.52 8.19
C CYS A 13 4.31 6.75 7.98
N THR A 14 4.66 7.74 7.15
CA THR A 14 6.07 8.09 6.90
C THR A 14 6.77 8.58 8.15
N LEU A 15 6.13 9.48 8.92
CA LEU A 15 6.68 10.00 10.16
C LEU A 15 6.94 8.88 11.17
N ILE A 16 5.99 7.95 11.34
CA ILE A 16 6.17 6.79 12.22
C ILE A 16 7.41 6.01 11.79
N ILE A 17 7.53 5.64 10.51
CA ILE A 17 8.67 4.86 10.02
C ILE A 17 10.01 5.59 10.25
N VAL A 18 10.09 6.86 9.84
CA VAL A 18 11.35 7.62 9.85
C VAL A 18 11.83 7.89 11.28
N THR A 19 10.89 8.15 12.21
CA THR A 19 11.20 8.50 13.60
C THR A 19 11.43 7.28 14.48
N THR A 20 10.59 6.25 14.39
CA THR A 20 10.62 5.09 15.29
C THR A 20 11.58 4.00 14.85
N GLN A 21 11.94 3.96 13.55
CA GLN A 21 12.79 2.92 12.97
C GLN A 21 12.28 1.49 13.24
N ILE A 22 10.97 1.32 13.33
CA ILE A 22 10.35 0.00 13.51
C ILE A 22 10.78 -0.96 12.41
N SER A 23 10.89 -2.25 12.73
CA SER A 23 11.19 -3.29 11.75
C SER A 23 10.08 -3.38 10.70
N ILE A 24 10.43 -3.84 9.50
CA ILE A 24 9.51 -3.94 8.37
C ILE A 24 8.28 -4.82 8.68
N GLU A 25 8.43 -5.84 9.53
CA GLU A 25 7.32 -6.72 9.94
C GLU A 25 6.20 -5.97 10.66
N TYR A 26 6.50 -4.82 11.27
CA TYR A 26 5.53 -3.98 11.98
C TYR A 26 4.90 -2.90 11.11
N TYR A 27 5.37 -2.72 9.87
CA TYR A 27 4.81 -1.74 8.93
C TYR A 27 3.32 -1.96 8.65
N PRO A 28 2.83 -3.20 8.42
CA PRO A 28 1.39 -3.41 8.18
C PRO A 28 0.53 -3.03 9.39
N ILE A 29 1.05 -3.19 10.62
CA ILE A 29 0.34 -2.86 11.85
C ILE A 29 0.21 -1.35 11.99
N SER A 30 1.31 -0.61 11.83
CA SER A 30 1.27 0.86 11.87
C SER A 30 0.39 1.43 10.76
N PHE A 31 0.48 0.88 9.55
CA PHE A 31 -0.36 1.24 8.41
C PHE A 31 -1.85 1.03 8.71
N GLY A 32 -2.22 -0.15 9.23
CA GLY A 32 -3.60 -0.47 9.59
C GLY A 32 -4.13 0.42 10.70
N LEU A 33 -3.32 0.71 11.72
CA LEU A 33 -3.67 1.61 12.81
C LEU A 33 -3.94 3.03 12.31
N VAL A 34 -3.02 3.60 11.52
CA VAL A 34 -3.13 4.97 10.99
C VAL A 34 -4.36 5.10 10.10
N LEU A 35 -4.54 4.19 9.13
CA LEU A 35 -5.70 4.23 8.25
C LEU A 35 -7.00 4.02 9.01
N GLY A 36 -7.01 3.17 10.04
CA GLY A 36 -8.19 2.93 10.82
C GLY A 36 -8.63 4.12 11.66
N LEU A 37 -7.67 4.76 12.35
CA LEU A 37 -7.93 5.95 13.16
C LEU A 37 -8.43 7.13 12.31
N ILE A 38 -7.80 7.38 11.16
CA ILE A 38 -8.19 8.51 10.30
C ILE A 38 -9.56 8.29 9.65
N ASN A 39 -9.89 7.04 9.33
CA ASN A 39 -11.16 6.67 8.69
C ASN A 39 -12.23 6.20 9.68
N TRP A 40 -12.17 6.63 10.94
CA TRP A 40 -13.07 6.18 12.01
C TRP A 40 -14.57 6.23 11.65
N LYS A 41 -14.98 7.25 10.89
CA LYS A 41 -16.38 7.45 10.48
C LYS A 41 -16.77 6.71 9.19
N ASN A 42 -15.81 6.10 8.50
CA ASN A 42 -16.01 5.45 7.21
C ASN A 42 -16.16 3.92 7.30
N TYR A 43 -16.18 3.36 8.52
CA TYR A 43 -16.42 1.93 8.71
C TYR A 43 -17.84 1.53 8.33
N LYS A 44 -17.98 0.29 7.83
CA LYS A 44 -19.29 -0.34 7.55
C LYS A 44 -20.00 -0.81 8.81
N PHE A 45 -19.21 -1.19 9.80
CA PHE A 45 -19.65 -1.73 11.08
C PHE A 45 -19.14 -0.84 12.21
N ASN A 46 -19.32 -1.28 13.46
CA ASN A 46 -18.88 -0.55 14.65
C ASN A 46 -17.40 -0.11 14.52
N PRO A 47 -17.06 1.18 14.75
CA PRO A 47 -15.70 1.70 14.58
C PRO A 47 -14.60 0.98 15.36
N TYR A 48 -14.91 0.45 16.55
CA TYR A 48 -13.93 -0.30 17.36
C TYR A 48 -13.56 -1.62 16.68
N LEU A 49 -14.57 -2.36 16.19
CA LEU A 49 -14.35 -3.55 15.36
C LEU A 49 -13.70 -3.17 14.03
N GLY A 50 -14.07 -2.02 13.48
CA GLY A 50 -13.43 -1.36 12.33
C GLY A 50 -11.93 -1.32 12.48
N LEU A 51 -11.47 -0.66 13.54
CA LEU A 51 -10.06 -0.48 13.83
C LEU A 51 -9.36 -1.82 14.01
N PHE A 52 -9.94 -2.70 14.83
CA PHE A 52 -9.40 -4.03 15.09
C PHE A 52 -9.19 -4.82 13.78
N PHE A 53 -10.22 -4.91 12.94
CA PHE A 53 -10.12 -5.61 11.66
C PHE A 53 -9.15 -4.93 10.69
N THR A 54 -9.04 -3.61 10.70
CA THR A 54 -8.08 -2.89 9.83
C THR A 54 -6.64 -3.29 10.13
N ILE A 55 -6.29 -3.39 11.42
CA ILE A 55 -4.96 -3.79 11.87
C ILE A 55 -4.70 -5.26 11.53
N ILE A 56 -5.61 -6.16 11.92
CA ILE A 56 -5.45 -7.60 11.69
C ILE A 56 -5.38 -7.93 10.20
N ILE A 57 -6.27 -7.36 9.38
CA ILE A 57 -6.30 -7.62 7.94
C ILE A 57 -5.04 -7.10 7.25
N SER A 58 -4.52 -5.94 7.64
CA SER A 58 -3.25 -5.44 7.08
C SER A 58 -2.12 -6.44 7.30
N PHE A 59 -2.03 -6.98 8.52
CA PHE A 59 -1.02 -7.97 8.86
C PHE A 59 -1.23 -9.30 8.13
N VAL A 60 -2.48 -9.78 8.04
CA VAL A 60 -2.81 -11.00 7.27
C VAL A 60 -2.49 -10.84 5.79
N CYS A 61 -2.82 -9.71 5.17
CA CYS A 61 -2.48 -9.44 3.77
C CYS A 61 -0.96 -9.45 3.55
N PHE A 62 -0.19 -8.89 4.49
CA PHE A 62 1.28 -8.95 4.45
C PHE A 62 1.78 -10.40 4.54
N LEU A 63 1.27 -11.21 5.46
CA LEU A 63 1.68 -12.62 5.59
C LEU A 63 1.36 -13.42 4.33
N LEU A 64 0.16 -13.23 3.76
CA LEU A 64 -0.23 -13.91 2.51
C LEU A 64 0.68 -13.51 1.34
N ALA A 65 1.00 -12.22 1.21
CA ALA A 65 1.97 -11.76 0.24
C ALA A 65 3.36 -12.35 0.50
N TYR A 66 3.84 -12.34 1.74
CA TYR A 66 5.14 -12.88 2.13
C TYR A 66 5.25 -14.38 1.83
N ILE A 67 4.22 -15.17 2.13
CA ILE A 67 4.18 -16.61 1.82
C ILE A 67 4.07 -16.87 0.31
N SER A 68 3.48 -15.94 -0.46
CA SER A 68 3.41 -16.08 -1.92
C SER A 68 4.78 -15.94 -2.60
N PHE A 69 5.73 -15.23 -2.00
CA PHE A 69 7.08 -15.05 -2.54
C PHE A 69 7.83 -16.38 -2.78
N PRO A 70 8.07 -17.25 -1.76
CA PRO A 70 8.80 -18.50 -1.98
C PRO A 70 8.06 -19.45 -2.94
N LEU A 71 6.72 -19.44 -2.94
CA LEU A 71 5.92 -20.23 -3.86
C LEU A 71 6.15 -19.78 -5.31
N LEU A 72 6.05 -18.47 -5.59
CA LEU A 72 6.31 -17.90 -6.90
C LEU A 72 7.75 -18.15 -7.35
N SER A 73 8.73 -17.96 -6.45
CA SER A 73 10.14 -18.17 -6.76
C SER A 73 10.42 -19.61 -7.16
N THR A 74 9.85 -20.57 -6.44
CA THR A 74 9.98 -22.00 -6.77
C THR A 74 9.41 -22.34 -8.15
N ILE A 75 8.27 -21.74 -8.52
CA ILE A 75 7.63 -21.96 -9.83
C ILE A 75 8.44 -21.32 -10.96
N LEU A 76 9.01 -20.13 -10.73
CA LEU A 76 9.70 -19.35 -11.74
C LEU A 76 11.19 -19.72 -11.91
N LYS A 77 11.83 -20.26 -10.87
CA LYS A 77 13.28 -20.59 -10.86
C LYS A 77 13.70 -21.48 -12.04
N PRO A 78 12.96 -22.54 -12.44
CA PRO A 78 13.34 -23.36 -13.59
C PRO A 78 13.34 -22.62 -14.94
N LEU A 79 12.59 -21.52 -15.06
CA LEU A 79 12.41 -20.78 -16.31
C LEU A 79 13.35 -19.57 -16.41
N LEU A 80 13.64 -18.92 -15.28
CA LEU A 80 14.27 -17.60 -15.25
C LEU A 80 15.63 -17.57 -14.53
N GLY A 81 16.02 -18.68 -13.88
CA GLY A 81 17.19 -18.72 -13.01
C GLY A 81 16.92 -18.11 -11.64
N GLU A 82 17.89 -18.21 -10.74
CA GLU A 82 17.72 -17.89 -9.31
C GLU A 82 17.50 -16.41 -9.02
N ASP A 83 18.34 -15.54 -9.56
CA ASP A 83 18.29 -14.10 -9.27
C ASP A 83 17.04 -13.44 -9.86
N LEU A 84 16.77 -13.69 -11.14
CA LEU A 84 15.64 -13.08 -11.84
C LEU A 84 14.30 -13.60 -11.33
N SER A 85 14.19 -14.91 -11.01
CA SER A 85 12.99 -15.47 -10.39
C SER A 85 12.74 -14.86 -9.01
N SER A 86 13.77 -14.69 -8.18
CA SER A 86 13.65 -14.07 -6.86
C SER A 86 13.18 -12.62 -6.97
N PHE A 87 13.78 -11.83 -7.88
CA PHE A 87 13.36 -10.44 -8.13
C PHE A 87 11.88 -10.36 -8.56
N ILE A 88 11.49 -11.08 -9.62
CA ILE A 88 10.12 -11.06 -10.15
C ILE A 88 9.12 -11.56 -9.09
N SER A 89 9.50 -12.54 -8.29
CA SER A 89 8.64 -13.07 -7.23
C SER A 89 8.41 -12.04 -6.12
N ILE A 90 9.42 -11.27 -5.73
CA ILE A 90 9.27 -10.16 -4.78
C ILE A 90 8.37 -9.07 -5.38
N GLU A 91 8.60 -8.70 -6.65
CA GLU A 91 7.79 -7.71 -7.37
C GLU A 91 6.30 -8.08 -7.34
N ILE A 92 5.98 -9.31 -7.78
CA ILE A 92 4.61 -9.80 -7.84
C ILE A 92 4.02 -9.93 -6.42
N ALA A 93 4.75 -10.54 -5.48
CA ALA A 93 4.25 -10.78 -4.13
C ALA A 93 3.96 -9.46 -3.38
N ALA A 94 4.96 -8.60 -3.26
CA ALA A 94 4.89 -7.42 -2.40
C ALA A 94 4.18 -6.23 -3.06
N PHE A 95 4.27 -6.07 -4.39
CA PHE A 95 3.79 -4.87 -5.09
C PHE A 95 2.58 -5.11 -5.99
N VAL A 96 2.17 -6.37 -6.17
CA VAL A 96 0.92 -6.72 -6.87
C VAL A 96 -0.04 -7.44 -5.92
N ILE A 97 0.32 -8.62 -5.42
CA ILE A 97 -0.55 -9.45 -4.57
C ILE A 97 -0.90 -8.73 -3.27
N GLY A 98 0.09 -8.22 -2.53
CA GLY A 98 -0.13 -7.48 -1.29
C GLY A 98 -1.12 -6.32 -1.43
N PRO A 99 -0.88 -5.35 -2.33
CA PRO A 99 -1.81 -4.27 -2.63
C PRO A 99 -3.22 -4.72 -3.01
N LEU A 100 -3.34 -5.72 -3.89
CA LEU A 100 -4.65 -6.26 -4.29
C LEU A 100 -5.40 -6.85 -3.10
N LEU A 101 -4.73 -7.62 -2.25
CA LEU A 101 -5.31 -8.18 -1.03
C LEU A 101 -5.78 -7.08 -0.07
N VAL A 102 -5.00 -6.02 0.11
CA VAL A 102 -5.38 -4.88 0.96
C VAL A 102 -6.60 -4.17 0.38
N PHE A 103 -6.59 -3.79 -0.90
CA PHE A 103 -7.73 -3.12 -1.54
C PHE A 103 -9.00 -3.97 -1.48
N PHE A 104 -8.88 -5.27 -1.77
CA PHE A 104 -9.99 -6.20 -1.70
C PHE A 104 -10.54 -6.30 -0.29
N SER A 105 -9.68 -6.56 0.70
CA SER A 105 -10.10 -6.77 2.09
C SER A 105 -10.68 -5.49 2.70
N TYR A 106 -10.10 -4.32 2.41
CA TYR A 106 -10.60 -3.04 2.88
C TYR A 106 -11.94 -2.66 2.27
N SER A 107 -12.27 -3.21 1.10
CA SER A 107 -13.61 -3.09 0.53
C SER A 107 -14.69 -3.75 1.41
N TYR A 108 -14.34 -4.65 2.32
CA TYR A 108 -15.26 -5.23 3.31
C TYR A 108 -15.32 -4.45 4.62
N ILE A 109 -14.26 -3.71 4.95
CA ILE A 109 -14.12 -2.94 6.20
C ILE A 109 -14.72 -1.54 6.09
N PHE A 110 -14.36 -0.83 5.02
CA PHE A 110 -14.75 0.56 4.80
C PHE A 110 -15.93 0.67 3.83
N ASN A 111 -16.62 1.81 3.86
CA ASN A 111 -17.66 2.21 2.91
C ASN A 111 -17.08 2.55 1.53
N TYR A 112 -16.42 1.58 0.91
CA TYR A 112 -15.91 1.67 -0.46
C TYR A 112 -17.06 1.70 -1.47
N PRO A 113 -17.04 2.60 -2.47
CA PRO A 113 -18.00 2.53 -3.55
C PRO A 113 -17.65 1.34 -4.46
N LYS A 114 -18.41 0.26 -4.31
CA LYS A 114 -18.16 -1.01 -4.98
C LYS A 114 -18.22 -0.84 -6.52
N LYS A 115 -17.29 -1.50 -7.22
CA LYS A 115 -17.31 -1.70 -8.69
C LYS A 115 -17.31 -0.43 -9.54
N SER A 116 -16.83 0.71 -9.03
CA SER A 116 -16.68 1.91 -9.87
C SER A 116 -15.43 1.79 -10.78
N ILE A 117 -15.52 2.29 -12.01
CA ILE A 117 -14.38 2.32 -12.93
C ILE A 117 -13.22 3.16 -12.38
N ILE A 118 -13.54 4.19 -11.60
CA ILE A 118 -12.58 5.07 -10.93
C ILE A 118 -11.79 4.28 -9.89
N THR A 119 -12.46 3.48 -9.04
CA THR A 119 -11.78 2.63 -8.05
C THR A 119 -10.84 1.64 -8.72
N ARG A 120 -11.26 1.01 -9.83
CA ARG A 120 -10.39 0.12 -10.60
C ARG A 120 -9.16 0.85 -11.14
N ASN A 121 -9.35 2.05 -11.69
CA ASN A 121 -8.25 2.85 -12.25
C ASN A 121 -7.27 3.32 -11.16
N ILE A 122 -7.77 3.67 -9.97
CA ILE A 122 -6.92 4.02 -8.81
C ILE A 122 -6.08 2.80 -8.40
N ILE A 123 -6.70 1.62 -8.27
CA ILE A 123 -5.99 0.38 -7.91
C ILE A 123 -4.90 0.05 -8.94
N LEU A 124 -5.23 0.10 -10.24
CA LEU A 124 -4.26 -0.13 -11.31
C LEU A 124 -3.12 0.90 -11.28
N GLY A 125 -3.45 2.17 -11.13
CA GLY A 125 -2.45 3.24 -11.03
C GLY A 125 -1.51 3.05 -9.84
N VAL A 126 -2.05 2.67 -8.67
CA VAL A 126 -1.25 2.34 -7.49
C VAL A 126 -0.29 1.19 -7.77
N ILE A 127 -0.78 0.07 -8.32
CA ILE A 127 0.06 -1.09 -8.63
C ILE A 127 1.17 -0.72 -9.63
N ILE A 128 0.85 0.02 -10.69
CA ILE A 128 1.83 0.47 -11.68
C ILE A 128 2.91 1.33 -11.02
N ILE A 129 2.52 2.29 -10.17
CA ILE A 129 3.47 3.16 -9.45
C ILE A 129 4.36 2.31 -8.53
N LEU A 130 3.78 1.36 -7.80
CA LEU A 130 4.51 0.50 -6.87
C LEU A 130 5.56 -0.36 -7.57
N VAL A 131 5.17 -1.06 -8.64
CA VAL A 131 6.08 -1.89 -9.46
C VAL A 131 7.17 -1.02 -10.10
N PHE A 132 6.80 0.15 -10.64
CA PHE A 132 7.76 1.07 -11.23
C PHE A 132 8.80 1.55 -10.22
N VAL A 133 8.36 1.99 -9.03
CA VAL A 133 9.25 2.41 -7.95
C VAL A 133 10.16 1.27 -7.53
N SER A 134 9.62 0.08 -7.28
CA SER A 134 10.42 -1.07 -6.86
C SER A 134 11.47 -1.45 -7.90
N THR A 135 11.08 -1.49 -9.17
CA THR A 135 11.99 -1.74 -10.30
C THR A 135 13.11 -0.71 -10.37
N LEU A 136 12.83 0.58 -10.13
CA LEU A 136 13.87 1.61 -10.08
C LEU A 136 14.88 1.37 -8.94
N PHE A 137 14.40 0.99 -7.75
CA PHE A 137 15.28 0.66 -6.62
C PHE A 137 16.17 -0.56 -6.89
N PHE A 138 15.70 -1.50 -7.71
CA PHE A 138 16.44 -2.70 -8.08
C PHE A 138 17.44 -2.46 -9.21
N ILE A 139 17.04 -1.82 -10.31
CA ILE A 139 17.89 -1.61 -11.49
C ILE A 139 18.96 -0.56 -11.23
N LEU A 140 18.64 0.46 -10.45
CA LEU A 140 19.51 1.62 -10.23
C LEU A 140 19.87 1.77 -8.74
N PRO A 141 20.40 0.74 -8.05
CA PRO A 141 20.52 0.75 -6.60
C PRO A 141 21.41 1.89 -6.08
N ASP A 142 22.44 2.27 -6.84
CA ASP A 142 23.47 3.26 -6.46
C ASP A 142 23.36 4.58 -7.23
N SER A 143 22.24 4.81 -7.93
CA SER A 143 22.00 6.10 -8.54
C SER A 143 21.92 7.21 -7.49
N LYS A 144 22.29 8.44 -7.87
CA LYS A 144 22.19 9.61 -6.96
C LYS A 144 20.80 9.74 -6.32
N ILE A 145 19.75 9.43 -7.07
CA ILE A 145 18.35 9.52 -6.62
C ILE A 145 18.05 8.42 -5.59
N THR A 146 18.35 7.15 -5.89
CA THR A 146 18.07 6.04 -4.97
C THR A 146 18.90 6.12 -3.70
N THR A 147 20.16 6.57 -3.80
CA THR A 147 21.01 6.83 -2.63
C THR A 147 20.42 7.94 -1.76
N LEU A 148 20.06 9.09 -2.35
CA LEU A 148 19.38 10.18 -1.64
C LEU A 148 18.11 9.68 -0.92
N LEU A 149 17.27 8.91 -1.60
CA LEU A 149 16.04 8.36 -1.03
C LEU A 149 16.32 7.38 0.12
N LYS A 150 17.34 6.53 -0.01
CA LYS A 150 17.79 5.62 1.06
C LYS A 150 18.31 6.39 2.28
N ASP A 151 19.05 7.47 2.07
CA ASP A 151 19.61 8.31 3.12
C ASP A 151 18.53 9.00 3.96
N ILE A 152 17.45 9.46 3.31
CA ILE A 152 16.26 9.99 4.00
C ILE A 152 15.27 8.89 4.45
N LYS A 153 15.69 7.62 4.41
CA LYS A 153 14.91 6.44 4.84
C LYS A 153 13.61 6.20 4.05
N LEU A 154 13.49 6.77 2.86
CA LEU A 154 12.42 6.49 1.90
C LEU A 154 12.80 5.30 1.01
N ARG A 155 12.86 4.11 1.61
CA ARG A 155 13.05 2.85 0.87
C ARG A 155 11.75 2.44 0.17
N HIS A 156 11.82 1.49 -0.76
CA HIS A 156 10.67 1.01 -1.53
C HIS A 156 9.48 0.59 -0.66
N TYR A 157 9.70 0.00 0.52
CA TYR A 157 8.62 -0.33 1.46
C TYR A 157 7.98 0.87 2.16
N THR A 158 8.74 1.95 2.40
CA THR A 158 8.17 3.21 2.92
C THR A 158 7.31 3.87 1.85
N ILE A 159 7.81 3.89 0.61
CA ILE A 159 7.04 4.40 -0.54
C ILE A 159 5.78 3.56 -0.76
N TRP A 160 5.87 2.24 -0.54
CA TRP A 160 4.71 1.36 -0.58
C TRP A 160 3.58 1.85 0.33
N GLN A 161 3.88 2.17 1.59
CA GLN A 161 2.87 2.67 2.53
C GLN A 161 2.27 4.00 2.09
N ILE A 162 3.12 4.92 1.59
CA ILE A 162 2.70 6.24 1.12
C ILE A 162 1.69 6.09 -0.03
N VAL A 163 2.05 5.31 -1.06
CA VAL A 163 1.23 5.13 -2.26
C VAL A 163 -0.05 4.36 -1.94
N MET A 164 0.02 3.32 -1.10
CA MET A 164 -1.16 2.57 -0.68
C MET A 164 -2.12 3.42 0.15
N ALA A 165 -1.61 4.20 1.10
CA ALA A 165 -2.44 5.10 1.91
C ALA A 165 -3.13 6.15 1.02
N LEU A 166 -2.41 6.77 0.08
CA LEU A 166 -3.00 7.70 -0.89
C LEU A 166 -4.09 7.01 -1.72
N GLY A 167 -3.81 5.83 -2.28
CA GLY A 167 -4.76 5.08 -3.09
C GLY A 167 -6.06 4.75 -2.35
N ILE A 168 -5.94 4.29 -1.10
CA ILE A 168 -7.09 3.98 -0.25
C ILE A 168 -7.91 5.24 0.04
N GLN A 169 -7.26 6.34 0.39
CA GLN A 169 -7.95 7.60 0.65
C GLN A 169 -8.66 8.15 -0.58
N LEU A 170 -8.01 8.07 -1.75
CA LEU A 170 -8.63 8.46 -3.02
C LEU A 170 -9.89 7.63 -3.28
N ILE A 171 -9.89 6.33 -2.98
CA ILE A 171 -11.07 5.46 -3.13
C ILE A 171 -12.17 5.83 -2.12
N ILE A 172 -11.83 6.02 -0.84
CA ILE A 172 -12.79 6.35 0.22
C ILE A 172 -13.48 7.69 -0.09
N TYR A 173 -12.71 8.70 -0.47
CA TYR A 173 -13.19 10.05 -0.71
C TYR A 173 -13.55 10.34 -2.18
N GLN A 174 -13.55 9.35 -3.08
CA GLN A 174 -13.73 9.57 -4.53
C GLN A 174 -14.99 10.35 -4.89
N LYS A 175 -16.10 10.10 -4.18
CA LYS A 175 -17.37 10.81 -4.43
C LYS A 175 -17.26 12.31 -4.11
N GLU A 176 -16.64 12.64 -2.97
CA GLU A 176 -16.48 14.03 -2.54
C GLU A 176 -15.47 14.77 -3.44
N ILE A 177 -14.39 14.10 -3.87
CA ILE A 177 -13.42 14.67 -4.83
C ILE A 177 -14.12 15.01 -6.15
N PHE A 178 -14.86 14.06 -6.71
CA PHE A 178 -15.51 14.24 -8.00
C PHE A 178 -16.61 15.30 -7.98
N PHE A 179 -17.38 15.37 -6.88
CA PHE A 179 -18.38 16.42 -6.71
C PHE A 179 -17.74 17.82 -6.74
N ARG A 180 -16.61 18.00 -6.04
CA ARG A 180 -15.89 19.28 -6.02
C ARG A 180 -15.26 19.66 -7.36
N LEU A 181 -14.77 18.68 -8.11
CA LEU A 181 -14.21 18.92 -9.45
C LEU A 181 -15.28 19.33 -10.47
N LYS A 182 -16.53 18.89 -10.30
CA LYS A 182 -17.65 19.32 -11.16
C LYS A 182 -18.19 20.71 -10.82
N SER A 183 -17.94 21.19 -9.61
CA SER A 183 -18.40 22.52 -9.15
C SER A 183 -17.38 23.64 -9.39
N LEU A 184 -16.22 23.31 -9.94
CA LEU A 184 -15.18 24.25 -10.39
C LEU A 184 -15.32 24.46 -11.90
#